data_AF-A0A6C0J845-F1
#
_entry.id   AF-A0A6C0J845-F1
#
_cell.length_a   1.000
_cell.length_b   1.000
_cell.length_c   1.000
_cell.angle_alpha   90.00
_cell.angle_beta   90.00
_cell.angle_gamma   90.00
#
_symmetry.space_group_name_H-M   'P 1'
#
loop_
_entity.id
_entity.type
_entity.pdbx_description
1 polymer ?
#
loop_
_entity_poly.entity_id
_entity_poly.type
_entity_poly.pdbx_seq_one_letter_code
_entity_poly.pdbx_strand_id
1 'polypeptide(L)'
;MFVKWINHDMCNKGLQLKIGLNTDTIPFSPTGDCVPGGIYYCLAKDAMIWTGLGYTHLSTIEVPKDSQTVHFSSKSRSDKIIILDTPVPFKEHKMWEDIDICKLVLQQSAWSLKYVKIQTDEMCKLAVKENGLTLYDVKVQTDKICKLALKQNGLALEYVKLQTDEICKLAVQQDGLALKYVKLQTDELCKLAVKQNGYAIQYVKIQTNELCKLTVNQHGCALYYVKIQTDELCKLAVKQNGHAIQYVKIQTHELCKLAVKQNDKALKDVTKINKLVVQ
;
A
#
# COMPACT_ATOMS: atom_id res chain seq x y z
N MET A 1 24.67 12.33 -9.55
CA MET A 1 23.97 13.37 -10.34
C MET A 1 23.15 14.26 -9.42
N PHE A 2 23.30 15.58 -9.54
CA PHE A 2 22.40 16.55 -8.89
C PHE A 2 21.26 16.94 -9.82
N VAL A 3 20.09 17.17 -9.24
CA VAL A 3 18.88 17.58 -9.95
C VAL A 3 18.16 18.69 -9.21
N LYS A 4 17.44 19.50 -9.97
CA LYS A 4 16.63 20.59 -9.46
C LYS A 4 15.19 20.46 -9.93
N TRP A 5 14.27 20.55 -8.98
CA TRP A 5 12.86 20.75 -9.25
C TRP A 5 12.59 22.17 -9.72
N ILE A 6 11.90 22.31 -10.85
CA ILE A 6 11.66 23.59 -11.54
C ILE A 6 10.21 23.62 -12.07
N ASN A 7 9.61 24.80 -12.13
CA ASN A 7 8.37 25.01 -12.87
C ASN A 7 8.58 25.00 -14.38
N HIS A 8 7.52 24.73 -15.14
CA HIS A 8 7.57 24.74 -16.62
C HIS A 8 7.99 26.11 -17.21
N ASP A 9 7.70 27.20 -16.50
CA ASP A 9 8.06 28.58 -16.85
C ASP A 9 9.48 28.98 -16.38
N MET A 10 10.24 28.02 -15.84
CA MET A 10 11.58 28.23 -15.27
C MET A 10 11.60 29.18 -14.06
N CYS A 11 10.46 29.49 -13.44
CA CYS A 11 10.41 30.40 -12.29
C CYS A 11 10.18 29.64 -10.98
N ASN A 12 11.14 29.70 -10.05
CA ASN A 12 10.96 29.14 -8.71
C ASN A 12 10.96 30.25 -7.66
N LYS A 13 9.87 30.40 -6.91
CA LYS A 13 9.76 31.39 -5.80
C LYS A 13 10.18 32.81 -6.21
N GLY A 14 9.86 33.23 -7.44
CA GLY A 14 10.20 34.55 -7.98
C GLY A 14 11.58 34.67 -8.62
N LEU A 15 12.43 33.64 -8.55
CA LEU A 15 13.69 33.60 -9.27
C LEU A 15 13.47 32.99 -10.66
N GLN A 16 13.62 33.81 -11.70
CA GLN A 16 13.59 33.36 -13.09
C GLN A 16 14.91 32.68 -13.45
N LEU A 17 14.85 31.37 -13.72
CA LEU A 17 16.00 30.56 -14.07
C LEU A 17 16.18 30.50 -15.59
N LYS A 18 17.39 30.14 -16.02
CA LYS A 18 17.75 29.87 -17.41
C LYS A 18 18.67 28.66 -17.50
N ILE A 19 18.77 28.06 -18.68
CA ILE A 19 19.83 27.08 -18.95
C ILE A 19 21.19 27.81 -18.87
N GLY A 20 22.17 27.19 -18.24
CA GLY A 20 23.46 27.79 -17.90
C GLY A 20 23.52 28.30 -16.46
N LEU A 21 24.39 29.30 -16.23
CA LEU A 21 24.66 29.84 -14.89
C LEU A 21 23.46 30.63 -14.34
N ASN A 22 23.07 30.30 -13.11
CA ASN A 22 22.07 31.01 -12.33
C ASN A 22 22.66 31.35 -10.96
N THR A 23 22.53 32.61 -10.56
CA THR A 23 22.94 33.10 -9.24
C THR A 23 21.71 33.67 -8.55
N ASP A 24 21.50 33.34 -7.29
CA ASP A 24 20.42 33.95 -6.51
C ASP A 24 20.70 35.45 -6.31
N THR A 25 19.65 36.26 -6.38
CA THR A 25 19.75 37.70 -6.18
C THR A 25 19.72 38.09 -4.71
N ILE A 26 19.28 37.18 -3.83
CA ILE A 26 19.27 37.37 -2.38
C ILE A 26 20.62 36.92 -1.80
N PRO A 27 21.27 37.73 -0.93
CA PRO A 27 22.52 37.33 -0.28
C PRO A 27 22.45 35.95 0.36
N PHE A 28 23.49 35.14 0.13
CA PHE A 28 23.54 33.78 0.64
C PHE A 28 23.67 33.76 2.17
N SER A 29 22.82 32.98 2.83
CA SER A 29 22.96 32.67 4.25
C SER A 29 23.54 31.26 4.41
N PRO A 30 24.62 31.05 5.17
CA PRO A 30 25.12 29.71 5.47
C PRO A 30 24.27 28.98 6.52
N THR A 31 23.31 29.65 7.16
CA THR A 31 22.46 29.10 8.23
C THR A 31 20.99 29.04 7.81
N GLY A 32 20.25 28.09 8.40
CA GLY A 32 18.82 27.86 8.17
C GLY A 32 18.50 26.95 6.97
N ASP A 33 17.53 26.06 7.15
CA ASP A 33 17.18 25.00 6.18
C ASP A 33 16.14 25.42 5.12
N CYS A 34 15.30 26.40 5.45
CA CYS A 34 14.21 26.89 4.59
C CYS A 34 14.15 28.42 4.55
N VAL A 35 15.31 29.06 4.51
CA VAL A 35 15.41 30.53 4.48
C VAL A 35 15.61 31.05 3.04
N PRO A 36 15.30 32.32 2.75
CA PRO A 36 15.67 32.97 1.50
C PRO A 36 17.19 32.99 1.28
N GLY A 37 17.63 33.20 0.03
CA GLY A 37 19.05 33.27 -0.33
C GLY A 37 19.64 31.90 -0.65
N GLY A 38 19.74 31.59 -1.92
CA GLY A 38 20.33 30.39 -2.48
C GLY A 38 19.32 29.47 -3.19
N ILE A 39 19.83 28.76 -4.18
CA ILE A 39 19.08 27.89 -5.06
C ILE A 39 19.13 26.45 -4.53
N TYR A 40 17.97 25.91 -4.15
CA TYR A 40 17.86 24.53 -3.67
C TYR A 40 17.89 23.51 -4.83
N TYR A 41 18.56 22.38 -4.57
CA TYR A 41 18.65 21.19 -5.42
C TYR A 41 18.87 19.94 -4.53
N CYS A 42 18.86 18.75 -5.11
CA CYS A 42 19.08 17.50 -4.39
C CYS A 42 19.83 16.48 -5.26
N LEU A 43 20.31 15.38 -4.66
CA LEU A 43 20.75 14.24 -5.45
C LEU A 43 19.54 13.59 -6.12
N ALA A 44 19.72 13.03 -7.31
CA ALA A 44 18.64 12.35 -8.03
C ALA A 44 17.96 11.26 -7.19
N LYS A 45 18.72 10.53 -6.37
CA LYS A 45 18.17 9.50 -5.46
C LYS A 45 17.14 10.04 -4.46
N ASP A 46 17.24 11.32 -4.10
CA ASP A 46 16.41 11.99 -3.09
C ASP A 46 15.26 12.80 -3.73
N ALA A 47 15.14 12.79 -5.07
CA ALA A 47 14.15 13.59 -5.80
C ALA A 47 12.70 13.26 -5.40
N MET A 48 12.42 12.00 -5.06
CA MET A 48 11.08 11.54 -4.63
C MET A 48 10.59 12.20 -3.35
N ILE A 49 11.49 12.65 -2.46
CA ILE A 49 11.14 13.33 -1.20
C ILE A 49 10.41 14.66 -1.49
N TRP A 50 10.72 15.27 -2.63
CA TRP A 50 10.33 16.63 -2.96
C TRP A 50 9.19 16.72 -4.00
N THR A 51 8.54 15.61 -4.35
CA THR A 51 7.41 15.61 -5.29
C THR A 51 6.20 16.40 -4.79
N GLY A 52 6.10 16.62 -3.47
CA GLY A 52 5.03 17.41 -2.85
C GLY A 52 5.20 18.93 -2.94
N LEU A 53 6.30 19.45 -3.50
CA LEU A 53 6.57 20.89 -3.56
C LEU A 53 5.72 21.66 -4.60
N GLY A 54 4.95 20.96 -5.44
CA GLY A 54 4.15 21.57 -6.51
C GLY A 54 4.92 21.87 -7.80
N TYR A 55 6.22 21.64 -7.82
CA TYR A 55 7.02 21.67 -9.05
C TYR A 55 6.77 20.42 -9.89
N THR A 56 6.73 20.58 -11.22
CA THR A 56 6.35 19.50 -12.14
C THR A 56 7.51 19.00 -13.00
N HIS A 57 8.57 19.81 -13.17
CA HIS A 57 9.71 19.51 -14.02
C HIS A 57 10.99 19.31 -13.21
N LEU A 58 11.92 18.57 -13.79
CA LEU A 58 13.23 18.27 -13.24
C LEU A 58 14.31 18.53 -14.29
N SER A 59 15.43 19.10 -13.85
CA SER A 59 16.63 19.28 -14.68
C SER A 59 17.88 18.83 -13.95
N THR A 60 18.90 18.44 -14.70
CA THR A 60 20.24 18.14 -14.21
C THR A 60 21.02 19.43 -13.97
N ILE A 61 21.74 19.48 -12.86
CA ILE A 61 22.53 20.66 -12.50
C ILE A 61 23.96 20.28 -12.12
N GLU A 62 24.84 21.26 -12.25
CA GLU A 62 26.16 21.28 -11.67
C GLU A 62 26.28 22.45 -10.67
N VAL A 63 27.21 22.30 -9.73
CA VAL A 63 27.52 23.32 -8.74
C VAL A 63 28.92 23.83 -9.03
N PRO A 64 29.10 25.09 -9.44
CA PRO A 64 30.43 25.67 -9.63
C PRO A 64 31.30 25.52 -8.38
N LYS A 65 32.61 25.29 -8.55
CA LYS A 65 33.55 25.05 -7.44
C LYS A 65 33.63 26.23 -6.46
N ASP A 66 33.40 27.45 -6.94
CA ASP A 66 33.42 28.69 -6.19
C ASP A 66 32.03 29.06 -5.62
N SER A 67 31.07 28.13 -5.59
CA SER A 67 29.74 28.35 -5.01
C SER A 67 29.77 28.18 -3.50
N GLN A 68 29.16 29.13 -2.80
CA GLN A 68 28.85 28.96 -1.38
C GLN A 68 27.72 27.95 -1.27
N THR A 69 27.94 26.86 -0.52
CA THR A 69 27.02 25.72 -0.47
C THR A 69 26.80 25.26 0.96
N VAL A 70 25.54 24.96 1.30
CA VAL A 70 25.15 24.25 2.52
C VAL A 70 24.47 22.94 2.15
N HIS A 71 24.85 21.87 2.84
CA HIS A 71 24.29 20.53 2.65
C HIS A 71 23.38 20.16 3.82
N PHE A 72 22.22 19.58 3.49
CA PHE A 72 21.27 19.00 4.42
C PHE A 72 21.15 17.49 4.16
N SER A 73 20.30 16.80 4.92
CA SER A 73 20.16 15.34 4.81
C SER A 73 19.68 14.86 3.43
N SER A 74 18.79 15.60 2.78
CA SER A 74 18.14 15.19 1.51
C SER A 74 18.13 16.26 0.41
N LYS A 75 18.82 17.38 0.64
CA LYS A 75 18.92 18.50 -0.30
C LYS A 75 20.18 19.32 -0.03
N SER A 76 20.47 20.24 -0.92
CA SER A 76 21.55 21.21 -0.78
C SER A 76 21.09 22.55 -1.33
N ARG A 77 21.77 23.61 -0.93
CA ARG A 77 21.51 24.97 -1.39
C ARG A 77 22.82 25.65 -1.69
N SER A 78 22.90 26.27 -2.86
CA SER A 78 24.07 27.05 -3.26
C SER A 78 23.68 28.46 -3.71
N ASP A 79 24.58 29.42 -3.57
CA ASP A 79 24.38 30.79 -4.09
C ASP A 79 24.25 30.81 -5.63
N LYS A 80 24.92 29.88 -6.32
CA LYS A 80 24.81 29.67 -7.76
C LYS A 80 24.83 28.20 -8.15
N ILE A 81 24.20 27.90 -9.28
CA ILE A 81 24.19 26.59 -9.94
C ILE A 81 24.26 26.76 -11.46
N ILE A 82 24.62 25.71 -12.17
CA ILE A 82 24.52 25.63 -13.62
C ILE A 82 23.42 24.62 -13.98
N ILE A 83 22.38 25.08 -14.66
CA ILE A 83 21.35 24.22 -15.24
C ILE A 83 21.87 23.68 -16.57
N LEU A 84 22.00 22.36 -16.69
CA LEU A 84 22.68 21.73 -17.82
C LEU A 84 21.75 21.38 -18.98
N ASP A 85 20.46 21.15 -18.69
CA ASP A 85 19.48 20.70 -19.66
C ASP A 85 18.14 21.39 -19.48
N THR A 86 17.33 21.40 -20.54
CA THR A 86 15.95 21.86 -20.47
C THR A 86 15.18 21.01 -19.46
N PRO A 87 14.48 21.60 -18.47
CA PRO A 87 13.70 20.79 -17.55
C PRO A 87 12.61 20.03 -18.27
N VAL A 88 12.44 18.78 -17.89
CA VAL A 88 11.42 17.88 -18.44
C VAL A 88 10.48 17.45 -17.32
N PRO A 89 9.24 17.02 -17.63
CA PRO A 89 8.36 16.44 -16.61
C PRO A 89 9.09 15.36 -15.82
N PHE A 90 8.89 15.32 -14.50
CA PHE A 90 9.63 14.40 -13.61
C PHE A 90 9.66 12.94 -14.08
N LYS A 91 8.52 12.44 -14.60
CA LYS A 91 8.36 11.08 -15.12
C LYS A 91 9.15 10.80 -16.42
N GLU A 92 9.68 11.84 -17.06
CA GLU A 92 10.40 11.81 -18.34
C GLU A 92 11.91 12.06 -18.17
N HIS A 93 12.35 12.42 -16.96
CA HIS A 93 13.76 12.71 -16.70
C HIS A 93 14.64 11.47 -16.88
N LYS A 94 15.81 11.66 -17.51
CA LYS A 94 16.81 10.62 -17.82
C LYS A 94 17.32 9.82 -16.61
N MET A 95 17.14 10.33 -15.39
CA MET A 95 17.49 9.59 -14.16
C MET A 95 16.80 8.23 -14.06
N TRP A 96 15.65 8.06 -14.72
CA TRP A 96 14.90 6.81 -14.73
C TRP A 96 15.46 5.74 -15.67
N GLU A 97 16.54 6.06 -16.38
CA GLU A 97 17.32 5.14 -17.21
C GLU A 97 18.60 4.69 -16.50
N ASP A 98 19.04 5.42 -15.47
CA ASP A 98 20.22 5.10 -14.68
C ASP A 98 19.89 4.00 -13.64
N ILE A 99 20.55 2.85 -13.79
CA ILE A 99 20.29 1.66 -13.00
C ILE A 99 20.57 1.88 -11.52
N ASP A 100 21.69 2.53 -11.18
CA ASP A 100 22.12 2.70 -9.79
C ASP A 100 21.26 3.74 -9.08
N ILE A 101 20.93 4.83 -9.76
CA ILE A 101 19.99 5.83 -9.24
C ILE A 101 18.63 5.18 -9.00
N CYS A 102 18.09 4.45 -9.98
CA CYS A 102 16.80 3.78 -9.83
C CYS A 102 16.79 2.80 -8.65
N LYS A 103 17.85 2.01 -8.44
CA LYS A 103 17.95 1.13 -7.27
C LYS A 103 17.91 1.91 -5.95
N LEU A 104 18.65 3.01 -5.85
CA LEU A 104 18.66 3.86 -4.65
C LEU A 104 17.29 4.53 -4.40
N VAL A 105 16.60 4.97 -5.46
CA VAL A 105 15.25 5.54 -5.33
C VAL A 105 14.24 4.48 -4.89
N LEU A 106 14.31 3.27 -5.45
CA LEU A 106 13.40 2.18 -5.11
C LEU A 106 13.53 1.72 -3.65
N GLN A 107 14.72 1.83 -3.05
CA GLN A 107 14.93 1.57 -1.62
C GLN A 107 14.21 2.58 -0.72
N GLN A 108 14.02 3.81 -1.20
CA GLN A 108 13.30 4.86 -0.46
C GLN A 108 11.80 4.84 -0.76
N SER A 109 11.42 4.50 -1.98
CA SER A 109 10.04 4.49 -2.44
C SER A 109 9.82 3.46 -3.54
N ALA A 110 9.31 2.30 -3.17
CA ALA A 110 9.05 1.20 -4.11
C ALA A 110 8.07 1.58 -5.23
N TRP A 111 7.12 2.49 -4.96
CA TRP A 111 6.16 3.02 -5.94
C TRP A 111 6.81 3.83 -7.07
N SER A 112 8.09 4.16 -6.97
CA SER A 112 8.85 4.79 -8.05
C SER A 112 9.10 3.83 -9.23
N LEU A 113 8.88 2.51 -9.07
CA LEU A 113 9.07 1.52 -10.13
C LEU A 113 8.31 1.85 -11.43
N LYS A 114 7.16 2.52 -11.31
CA LYS A 114 6.36 2.98 -12.46
C LYS A 114 7.08 3.98 -13.36
N TYR A 115 8.07 4.70 -12.85
CA TYR A 115 8.85 5.67 -13.61
C TYR A 115 10.07 5.04 -14.29
N VAL A 116 10.58 3.94 -13.74
CA VAL A 116 11.77 3.23 -14.26
C VAL A 116 11.54 2.77 -15.69
N LYS A 117 12.38 3.24 -16.62
CA LYS A 117 12.22 2.97 -18.05
C LYS A 117 12.52 1.50 -18.36
N ILE A 118 13.67 1.02 -17.89
CA ILE A 118 14.14 -0.36 -18.07
C ILE A 118 14.14 -1.05 -16.71
N GLN A 119 13.14 -1.91 -16.49
CA GLN A 119 13.02 -2.66 -15.24
C GLN A 119 13.88 -3.93 -15.30
N THR A 120 14.92 -3.98 -14.48
CA THR A 120 15.70 -5.21 -14.28
C THR A 120 15.00 -6.14 -13.29
N ASP A 121 15.29 -7.43 -13.37
CA ASP A 121 14.76 -8.42 -12.42
C ASP A 121 15.14 -8.09 -10.96
N GLU A 122 16.35 -7.56 -10.72
CA GLU A 122 16.79 -7.13 -9.39
C GLU A 122 15.97 -5.93 -8.87
N MET A 123 15.70 -4.94 -9.71
CA MET A 123 14.87 -3.77 -9.34
C MET A 123 13.44 -4.18 -9.01
N CYS A 124 12.83 -5.03 -9.83
CA CYS A 124 11.48 -5.55 -9.56
C CYS A 124 11.46 -6.31 -8.23
N LYS A 125 12.46 -7.16 -7.97
CA LYS A 125 12.57 -7.88 -6.69
C LYS A 125 12.77 -6.93 -5.50
N LEU A 126 13.56 -5.87 -5.66
CA LEU A 126 13.77 -4.88 -4.62
C LEU A 126 12.47 -4.13 -4.30
N ALA A 127 11.75 -3.68 -5.34
CA ALA A 127 10.49 -2.97 -5.19
C ALA A 127 9.42 -3.82 -4.48
N VAL A 128 9.19 -5.06 -4.94
CA VAL A 128 8.14 -5.91 -4.35
C VAL A 128 8.47 -6.44 -2.96
N LYS A 129 9.76 -6.51 -2.59
CA LYS A 129 10.19 -6.84 -1.23
C LYS A 129 9.91 -5.70 -0.25
N GLU A 130 10.03 -4.46 -0.71
CA GLU A 130 9.71 -3.28 0.08
C GLU A 130 8.19 -3.09 0.18
N ASN A 131 7.48 -3.18 -0.95
CA ASN A 131 6.03 -3.14 -1.00
C ASN A 131 5.46 -4.10 -2.05
N GLY A 132 4.81 -5.19 -1.60
CA GLY A 132 4.30 -6.25 -2.48
C GLY A 132 3.26 -5.77 -3.49
N LEU A 133 2.53 -4.68 -3.20
CA LEU A 133 1.53 -4.11 -4.12
C LEU A 133 2.18 -3.45 -5.34
N THR A 134 3.48 -3.14 -5.29
CA THR A 134 4.22 -2.62 -6.47
C THR A 134 4.35 -3.65 -7.59
N LEU A 135 3.92 -4.90 -7.36
CA LEU A 135 3.74 -5.90 -8.41
C LEU A 135 2.84 -5.38 -9.56
N TYR A 136 1.92 -4.44 -9.27
CA TYR A 136 1.14 -3.72 -10.27
C TYR A 136 2.00 -3.08 -11.36
N ASP A 137 3.12 -2.44 -10.97
CA ASP A 137 4.01 -1.72 -11.88
C ASP A 137 5.07 -2.62 -12.53
N VAL A 138 5.14 -3.91 -12.16
CA VAL A 138 6.09 -4.86 -12.74
C VAL A 138 5.65 -5.25 -14.15
N LYS A 139 6.44 -4.84 -15.15
CA LYS A 139 6.16 -5.10 -16.58
C LYS A 139 6.21 -6.60 -16.88
N VAL A 140 7.29 -7.27 -16.48
CA VAL A 140 7.53 -8.71 -16.68
C VAL A 140 7.53 -9.42 -15.34
N GLN A 141 6.48 -10.19 -15.08
CA GLN A 141 6.33 -10.94 -13.84
C GLN A 141 6.93 -12.34 -13.98
N THR A 142 7.94 -12.63 -13.16
CA THR A 142 8.44 -14.00 -12.97
C THR A 142 7.81 -14.62 -11.74
N ASP A 143 7.75 -15.96 -11.68
CA ASP A 143 7.25 -16.69 -10.51
C ASP A 143 7.95 -16.23 -9.22
N LYS A 144 9.27 -16.01 -9.27
CA LYS A 144 10.05 -15.51 -8.13
C LYS A 144 9.64 -14.10 -7.69
N ILE A 145 9.37 -13.19 -8.63
CA ILE A 145 8.90 -11.83 -8.31
C ILE A 145 7.50 -11.89 -7.68
N CYS A 146 6.57 -12.67 -8.27
CA CYS A 146 5.23 -12.85 -7.72
C CYS A 146 5.28 -13.45 -6.31
N LYS A 147 6.07 -14.50 -6.09
CA LYS A 147 6.21 -15.12 -4.76
C LYS A 147 6.82 -14.17 -3.73
N LEU A 148 7.77 -13.31 -4.12
CA LEU A 148 8.31 -12.29 -3.22
C LEU A 148 7.24 -11.23 -2.86
N ALA A 149 6.49 -10.76 -3.85
CA ALA A 149 5.38 -9.82 -3.62
C ALA A 149 4.33 -10.41 -2.67
N LEU A 150 3.92 -11.65 -2.89
CA LEU A 150 2.91 -12.34 -2.08
C LEU A 150 3.38 -12.64 -0.66
N LYS A 151 4.66 -12.96 -0.47
CA LYS A 151 5.24 -13.11 0.88
C LYS A 151 5.21 -11.80 1.66
N GLN A 152 5.38 -10.67 0.98
CA GLN A 152 5.31 -9.35 1.57
C GLN A 152 3.85 -8.95 1.85
N ASN A 153 2.95 -9.12 0.88
CA ASN A 153 1.52 -8.80 0.97
C ASN A 153 0.69 -9.76 0.10
N GLY A 154 -0.15 -10.59 0.72
CA GLY A 154 -1.00 -11.58 0.06
C GLY A 154 -2.06 -10.95 -0.85
N LEU A 155 -2.47 -9.72 -0.57
CA LEU A 155 -3.40 -8.96 -1.43
C LEU A 155 -2.76 -8.58 -2.77
N ALA A 156 -1.43 -8.65 -2.91
CA ALA A 156 -0.75 -8.47 -4.20
C ALA A 156 -1.19 -9.52 -5.24
N LEU A 157 -1.91 -10.58 -4.83
CA LEU A 157 -2.58 -11.53 -5.74
C LEU A 157 -3.48 -10.83 -6.75
N GLU A 158 -4.06 -9.68 -6.40
CA GLU A 158 -4.83 -8.81 -7.31
C GLU A 158 -4.07 -8.51 -8.61
N TYR A 159 -2.76 -8.34 -8.52
CA TYR A 159 -1.90 -7.92 -9.64
C TYR A 159 -1.16 -9.08 -10.30
N VAL A 160 -1.32 -10.31 -9.82
CA VAL A 160 -0.68 -11.48 -10.42
C VAL A 160 -1.37 -11.83 -11.74
N LYS A 161 -0.63 -11.75 -12.85
CA LYS A 161 -1.17 -12.03 -14.20
C LYS A 161 -1.55 -13.51 -14.35
N LEU A 162 -0.65 -14.41 -13.96
CA LEU A 162 -0.82 -15.86 -14.05
C LEU A 162 -0.93 -16.47 -12.64
N GLN A 163 -2.12 -16.94 -12.29
CA GLN A 163 -2.40 -17.58 -11.00
C GLN A 163 -2.27 -19.10 -11.14
N THR A 164 -1.26 -19.67 -10.49
CA THR A 164 -1.14 -21.12 -10.25
C THR A 164 -1.69 -21.47 -8.87
N ASP A 165 -1.94 -22.76 -8.63
CA ASP A 165 -2.40 -23.21 -7.31
C ASP A 165 -1.41 -22.83 -6.19
N GLU A 166 -0.10 -22.94 -6.45
CA GLU A 166 0.94 -22.54 -5.50
C GLU A 166 0.90 -21.03 -5.21
N ILE A 167 0.72 -20.19 -6.22
CA ILE A 167 0.60 -18.73 -6.10
C ILE A 167 -0.63 -18.35 -5.27
N CYS A 168 -1.80 -18.94 -5.60
CA CYS A 168 -3.03 -18.71 -4.85
C CYS A 168 -2.90 -19.17 -3.40
N LYS A 169 -2.32 -20.35 -3.17
CA LYS A 169 -2.10 -20.90 -1.84
C LYS A 169 -1.17 -20.01 -1.01
N LEU A 170 -0.05 -19.55 -1.59
CA LEU A 170 0.89 -18.65 -0.93
C LEU A 170 0.22 -17.33 -0.52
N ALA A 171 -0.58 -16.74 -1.43
CA ALA A 171 -1.31 -15.51 -1.15
C ALA A 171 -2.30 -15.67 0.01
N VAL A 172 -3.12 -16.73 -0.05
CA VAL A 172 -4.15 -17.01 0.96
C VAL A 172 -3.56 -17.40 2.32
N GLN A 173 -2.40 -18.07 2.33
CA GLN A 173 -1.69 -18.37 3.58
C GLN A 173 -1.14 -17.10 4.23
N GLN A 174 -0.74 -16.11 3.44
CA GLN A 174 -0.25 -14.83 3.94
C GLN A 174 -1.43 -13.97 4.42
N ASP A 175 -2.48 -13.81 3.61
CA ASP A 175 -3.71 -13.09 3.94
C ASP A 175 -4.94 -13.85 3.42
N GLY A 176 -5.78 -14.35 4.32
CA GLY A 176 -6.99 -15.09 3.96
C GLY A 176 -7.98 -14.26 3.14
N LEU A 177 -7.96 -12.93 3.26
CA LEU A 177 -8.79 -12.04 2.45
C LEU A 177 -8.34 -11.99 0.99
N ALA A 178 -7.11 -12.43 0.66
CA ALA A 178 -6.64 -12.57 -0.71
C ALA A 178 -7.51 -13.54 -1.54
N LEU A 179 -8.31 -14.39 -0.89
CA LEU A 179 -9.33 -15.22 -1.56
C LEU A 179 -10.25 -14.41 -2.50
N LYS A 180 -10.48 -13.13 -2.19
CA LYS A 180 -11.22 -12.19 -3.05
C LYS A 180 -10.67 -12.12 -4.48
N TYR A 181 -9.36 -12.27 -4.64
CA TYR A 181 -8.65 -12.15 -5.92
C TYR A 181 -8.36 -13.49 -6.60
N VAL A 182 -8.70 -14.61 -5.95
CA VAL A 182 -8.54 -15.95 -6.52
C VAL A 182 -9.57 -16.16 -7.64
N LYS A 183 -9.09 -16.36 -8.87
CA LYS A 183 -9.96 -16.56 -10.05
C LYS A 183 -10.74 -17.89 -9.95
N LEU A 184 -10.01 -18.97 -9.66
CA LEU A 184 -10.55 -20.32 -9.51
C LEU A 184 -10.45 -20.77 -8.04
N GLN A 185 -11.60 -20.80 -7.36
CA GLN A 185 -11.67 -21.23 -5.96
C GLN A 185 -11.85 -22.74 -5.89
N THR A 186 -10.97 -23.41 -5.14
CA THR A 186 -11.11 -24.81 -4.75
C THR A 186 -11.56 -24.89 -3.28
N ASP A 187 -12.15 -26.02 -2.89
CA ASP A 187 -12.55 -26.25 -1.49
C ASP A 187 -11.34 -26.14 -0.54
N GLU A 188 -10.16 -26.61 -0.97
CA GLU A 188 -8.93 -26.47 -0.18
C GLU A 188 -8.55 -25.00 0.02
N LEU A 189 -8.56 -24.18 -1.04
CA LEU A 189 -8.24 -22.75 -0.94
C LEU A 189 -9.25 -21.98 -0.09
N CYS A 190 -10.55 -22.27 -0.26
CA CYS A 190 -11.60 -21.67 0.56
C CYS A 190 -11.42 -22.03 2.04
N LYS A 191 -11.14 -23.30 2.34
CA LYS A 191 -10.90 -23.77 3.70
C LYS A 191 -9.64 -23.15 4.28
N LEU A 192 -8.57 -23.04 3.50
CA LEU A 192 -7.32 -22.40 3.91
C LEU A 192 -7.53 -20.92 4.23
N ALA A 193 -8.26 -20.20 3.38
CA ALA A 193 -8.58 -18.78 3.57
C ALA A 193 -9.40 -18.55 4.84
N VAL A 194 -10.48 -19.31 5.01
CA VAL A 194 -11.34 -19.21 6.20
C VAL A 194 -10.58 -19.62 7.46
N LYS A 195 -9.68 -20.61 7.37
CA LYS A 195 -8.82 -20.98 8.51
C LYS A 195 -7.86 -19.86 8.91
N GLN A 196 -7.33 -19.14 7.93
CA GLN A 196 -6.42 -18.01 8.16
C GLN A 196 -7.19 -16.81 8.73
N ASN A 197 -8.35 -16.49 8.16
CA ASN A 197 -9.21 -15.40 8.61
C ASN A 197 -10.68 -15.76 8.33
N GLY A 198 -11.47 -15.94 9.39
CA GLY A 198 -12.89 -16.27 9.28
C GLY A 198 -13.73 -15.28 8.45
N TYR A 199 -13.31 -14.02 8.35
CA TYR A 199 -13.98 -13.04 7.49
C TYR A 199 -13.81 -13.30 5.99
N ALA A 200 -12.87 -14.16 5.58
CA ALA A 200 -12.70 -14.56 4.19
C ALA A 200 -13.93 -15.32 3.63
N ILE A 201 -14.81 -15.85 4.49
CA ILE A 201 -16.07 -16.49 4.10
C ILE A 201 -16.94 -15.60 3.20
N GLN A 202 -16.82 -14.27 3.33
CA GLN A 202 -17.56 -13.31 2.52
C GLN A 202 -17.18 -13.40 1.03
N TYR A 203 -15.96 -13.87 0.72
CA TYR A 203 -15.44 -14.02 -0.63
C TYR A 203 -15.58 -15.45 -1.17
N VAL A 204 -16.03 -16.39 -0.36
CA VAL A 204 -16.31 -17.76 -0.80
C VAL A 204 -17.57 -17.77 -1.69
N LYS A 205 -17.42 -18.24 -2.93
CA LYS A 205 -18.54 -18.32 -3.89
C LYS A 205 -19.62 -19.28 -3.40
N ILE A 206 -19.21 -20.49 -3.01
CA ILE A 206 -20.08 -21.57 -2.53
C ILE A 206 -19.77 -21.85 -1.05
N GLN A 207 -20.63 -21.38 -0.14
CA GLN A 207 -20.45 -21.57 1.30
C GLN A 207 -21.03 -22.93 1.71
N THR A 208 -20.16 -23.90 1.96
CA THR A 208 -20.56 -25.20 2.51
C THR A 208 -20.85 -25.09 4.01
N ASN A 209 -21.68 -26.01 4.54
CA ASN A 209 -21.96 -26.06 5.98
C ASN A 209 -20.67 -26.24 6.81
N GLU A 210 -19.69 -27.00 6.31
CA GLU A 210 -18.39 -27.18 6.96
C GLU A 210 -17.63 -25.84 7.07
N LEU A 211 -17.55 -25.07 5.98
CA LEU A 211 -16.89 -23.75 5.99
C LEU A 211 -17.62 -22.76 6.90
N CYS A 212 -18.95 -22.75 6.90
CA CYS A 212 -19.75 -21.91 7.78
C CYS A 212 -19.53 -22.27 9.26
N LYS A 213 -19.49 -23.56 9.61
CA LYS A 213 -19.19 -24.02 10.98
C LYS A 213 -17.78 -23.61 11.40
N LEU A 214 -16.79 -23.83 10.54
CA LEU A 214 -15.41 -23.41 10.77
C LEU A 214 -15.33 -21.89 11.03
N THR A 215 -16.00 -21.10 10.20
CA THR A 215 -16.07 -19.63 10.30
C THR A 215 -16.57 -19.18 11.67
N VAL A 216 -17.76 -19.65 12.08
CA VAL A 216 -18.40 -19.17 13.32
C VAL A 216 -17.73 -19.73 14.57
N ASN A 217 -17.03 -20.87 14.48
CA ASN A 217 -16.19 -21.39 15.55
C ASN A 217 -14.95 -20.51 15.80
N GLN A 218 -14.36 -19.95 14.75
CA GLN A 218 -13.23 -19.03 14.90
C GLN A 218 -13.70 -17.64 15.36
N HIS A 219 -14.74 -17.11 14.73
CA HIS A 219 -15.29 -15.79 15.01
C HIS A 219 -16.81 -15.81 14.91
N GLY A 220 -17.51 -15.85 16.05
CA GLY A 220 -18.98 -15.92 16.09
C GLY A 220 -19.65 -14.77 15.34
N CYS A 221 -19.06 -13.56 15.41
CA CYS A 221 -19.55 -12.40 14.66
C CYS A 221 -19.43 -12.53 13.14
N ALA A 222 -18.58 -13.44 12.62
CA ALA A 222 -18.51 -13.71 11.18
C ALA A 222 -19.77 -14.40 10.63
N LEU A 223 -20.71 -14.81 11.51
CA LEU A 223 -22.08 -15.19 11.12
C LEU A 223 -22.76 -14.13 10.23
N TYR A 224 -22.38 -12.86 10.38
CA TYR A 224 -22.81 -11.76 9.51
C TYR A 224 -22.61 -12.07 8.01
N TYR A 225 -21.51 -12.71 7.66
CA TYR A 225 -21.14 -13.03 6.28
C TYR A 225 -21.64 -14.40 5.81
N VAL A 226 -22.29 -15.18 6.68
CA VAL A 226 -22.90 -16.47 6.35
C VAL A 226 -24.23 -16.23 5.64
N LYS A 227 -24.33 -16.67 4.38
CA LYS A 227 -25.50 -16.44 3.53
C LYS A 227 -26.75 -17.17 4.06
N ILE A 228 -26.58 -18.45 4.38
CA ILE A 228 -27.64 -19.34 4.90
C ILE A 228 -27.35 -19.65 6.36
N GLN A 229 -28.14 -19.07 7.25
CA GLN A 229 -28.02 -19.26 8.69
C GLN A 229 -28.97 -20.38 9.14
N THR A 230 -28.41 -21.50 9.58
CA THR A 230 -29.17 -22.57 10.23
C THR A 230 -29.22 -22.34 11.74
N ASP A 231 -30.22 -22.93 12.42
CA ASP A 231 -30.30 -22.87 13.88
C ASP A 231 -29.01 -23.37 14.55
N GLU A 232 -28.38 -24.41 13.99
CA GLU A 232 -27.11 -24.93 14.47
C GLU A 232 -26.00 -23.87 14.37
N LEU A 233 -25.86 -23.21 13.21
CA LEU A 233 -24.85 -22.17 13.00
C LEU A 233 -25.09 -20.95 13.89
N CYS A 234 -26.35 -20.51 14.05
CA CYS A 234 -26.71 -19.41 14.95
C CYS A 234 -26.37 -19.75 16.40
N LYS A 235 -26.73 -20.95 16.86
CA LYS A 235 -26.39 -21.42 18.22
C LYS A 235 -24.88 -21.49 18.41
N LEU A 236 -24.15 -22.00 17.43
CA LEU A 236 -22.69 -22.13 17.47
C LEU A 236 -22.01 -20.76 17.55
N ALA A 237 -22.43 -19.81 16.71
CA ALA A 237 -21.95 -18.43 16.70
C ALA A 237 -22.20 -17.71 18.03
N VAL A 238 -23.42 -17.81 18.56
CA VAL A 238 -23.81 -17.16 19.83
C VAL A 238 -23.09 -17.78 21.04
N LYS A 239 -22.87 -19.12 21.04
CA LYS A 239 -22.04 -19.77 22.07
C LYS A 239 -20.60 -19.28 22.04
N GLN A 240 -20.07 -19.06 20.84
CA GLN A 240 -18.71 -18.58 20.66
C GLN A 240 -18.58 -17.10 21.09
N ASN A 241 -19.54 -16.26 20.69
CA ASN A 241 -19.62 -14.85 21.07
C ASN A 241 -21.08 -14.39 21.16
N GLY A 242 -21.53 -13.99 22.35
CA GLY A 242 -22.90 -13.57 22.61
C GLY A 242 -23.31 -12.36 21.78
N HIS A 243 -22.38 -11.46 21.43
CA HIS A 243 -22.65 -10.34 20.53
C HIS A 243 -22.96 -10.77 19.09
N ALA A 244 -22.70 -12.03 18.72
CA ALA A 244 -23.11 -12.57 17.42
C ALA A 244 -24.64 -12.57 17.24
N ILE A 245 -25.42 -12.48 18.33
CA ILE A 245 -26.88 -12.37 18.29
C ILE A 245 -27.36 -11.19 17.42
N GLN A 246 -26.57 -10.12 17.35
CA GLN A 246 -26.86 -8.95 16.51
C GLN A 246 -26.91 -9.30 15.01
N TYR A 247 -26.23 -10.38 14.60
CA TYR A 247 -26.12 -10.83 13.22
C TYR A 247 -27.02 -12.03 12.90
N VAL A 248 -27.73 -12.55 13.90
CA VAL A 248 -28.74 -13.60 13.70
C VAL A 248 -29.97 -12.99 13.04
N LYS A 249 -30.32 -13.46 11.84
CA LYS A 249 -31.47 -12.94 11.07
C LYS A 249 -32.81 -13.16 11.79
N ILE A 250 -32.96 -14.29 12.48
CA ILE A 250 -34.17 -14.66 13.23
C ILE A 250 -33.77 -14.95 14.68
N GLN A 251 -33.95 -13.98 15.56
CA GLN A 251 -33.63 -14.13 16.98
C GLN A 251 -34.76 -14.88 17.72
N THR A 252 -34.51 -16.14 18.10
CA THR A 252 -35.41 -16.91 18.97
C THR A 252 -35.13 -16.58 20.44
N HIS A 253 -36.12 -16.78 21.32
CA HIS A 253 -35.94 -16.58 22.76
C HIS A 253 -34.78 -17.43 23.32
N GLU A 254 -34.64 -18.67 22.87
CA GLU A 254 -33.54 -19.56 23.25
C GLU A 254 -32.17 -18.99 22.86
N LEU A 255 -32.04 -18.42 21.65
CA LEU A 255 -30.79 -17.78 21.20
C LEU A 255 -30.50 -16.50 21.98
N CYS A 256 -31.51 -15.68 22.26
CA CYS A 256 -31.35 -14.47 23.08
C CYS A 256 -30.89 -14.81 24.51
N LYS A 257 -31.51 -15.82 25.15
CA LYS A 257 -31.11 -16.29 26.48
C LYS A 257 -29.68 -16.82 26.47
N LEU A 258 -29.33 -17.59 25.45
CA LEU A 258 -27.98 -18.10 25.26
C LEU A 258 -26.96 -16.96 25.09
N ALA A 259 -27.30 -15.92 24.34
CA ALA A 259 -26.44 -14.77 24.09
C ALA A 259 -26.17 -13.97 25.37
N VAL A 260 -27.20 -13.63 26.13
CA VAL A 260 -27.08 -12.92 27.41
C VAL A 260 -26.32 -13.77 28.42
N LYS A 261 -26.64 -15.07 28.52
CA LYS A 261 -25.90 -15.99 29.39
C LYS A 261 -24.41 -16.10 29.02
N GLN A 262 -24.08 -16.02 27.74
CA GLN A 262 -22.69 -16.05 27.28
C GLN A 262 -21.99 -14.73 27.59
N ASN A 263 -22.68 -13.59 27.42
CA ASN A 263 -22.20 -12.26 27.73
C ASN A 263 -23.38 -11.32 27.99
N ASP A 264 -23.52 -10.85 29.24
CA ASP A 264 -24.64 -10.02 29.66
C ASP A 264 -24.76 -8.72 28.83
N LYS A 265 -23.64 -8.20 28.32
CA LYS A 265 -23.65 -6.99 27.46
C LYS A 265 -24.31 -7.24 26.10
N ALA A 266 -24.51 -8.49 25.69
CA ALA A 266 -25.25 -8.85 24.47
C ALA A 266 -26.74 -8.50 24.56
N LEU A 267 -27.27 -8.23 25.76
CA LEU A 267 -28.66 -7.74 25.92
C LEU A 267 -28.95 -6.48 25.08
N LYS A 268 -27.94 -5.64 24.85
CA LYS A 268 -28.08 -4.45 23.99
C LYS A 268 -28.42 -4.81 22.54
N ASP A 269 -27.94 -5.97 22.08
CA ASP A 269 -28.02 -6.48 20.71
C ASP A 269 -29.25 -7.38 20.45
N VAL A 270 -29.99 -7.72 21.51
CA VAL A 270 -31.27 -8.41 21.42
C VAL A 270 -32.35 -7.46 20.91
N THR A 271 -33.23 -7.91 20.01
CA THR A 271 -34.34 -7.09 19.50
C THR A 271 -35.29 -6.65 20.60
N LYS A 272 -35.94 -5.49 20.45
CA LYS A 272 -36.81 -4.91 21.49
C LYS A 272 -37.92 -5.86 21.95
N ILE A 273 -38.51 -6.63 21.02
CA ILE A 273 -39.55 -7.63 21.32
C ILE A 273 -39.01 -8.73 22.25
N ASN A 274 -37.76 -9.14 22.05
CA ASN A 274 -37.15 -10.22 22.82
C ASN A 274 -36.60 -9.76 24.18
N LYS A 275 -36.29 -8.47 24.39
CA LYS A 275 -35.71 -7.95 25.65
C LYS A 275 -36.57 -8.24 26.89
N LEU A 276 -37.89 -8.29 26.73
CA LEU A 276 -38.85 -8.54 27.83
C LEU A 276 -38.82 -9.98 28.35
N VAL A 277 -38.18 -10.90 27.64
CA VAL A 277 -38.23 -12.35 27.91
C VAL A 277 -36.86 -12.93 28.32
N VAL A 278 -35.83 -12.07 28.36
CA VAL A 278 -34.44 -12.41 28.72
C VAL A 278 -33.93 -11.72 29.99
N GLN A 279 -34.75 -10.82 30.58
CA GLN A 279 -34.57 -10.30 31.94
C GLN A 279 -35.11 -11.30 32.96
#